data_AF-A0A7W0LPW1-F1
#
_entry.id   AF-A0A7W0LPW1-F1
#
_cell.length_a   1.000
_cell.length_b   1.000
_cell.length_c   1.000
_cell.angle_alpha   90.00
_cell.angle_beta   90.00
_cell.angle_gamma   90.00
#
_symmetry.space_group_name_H-M   'P 1'
#
loop_
_entity.id
_entity.type
_entity.pdbx_description
1 polymer ?
#
loop_
_entity_poly.entity_id
_entity_poly.type
_entity_poly.pdbx_seq_one_letter_code
_entity_poly.pdbx_strand_id
1 'polypeptide(L)'
;VEVNLGDPEFRAGRVDSLADAVEREGPIPFSDVAGGDRDIVVQHLGTEDGEGWSAFDARVAGAARDCAIQWQPDDEEFLDPCSGTRYPADGEGLRQYEVRVTDRQLLVDLRRG
;
A
#
# COMPACT_ATOMS: atom_id res chain seq x y z
N VAL A 1 13.31 -30.00 6.06
CA VAL A 1 12.40 -29.25 6.96
C VAL A 1 11.83 -28.14 6.13
N GLU A 2 10.57 -28.27 5.71
CA GLU A 2 9.88 -27.24 4.94
C GLU A 2 9.20 -26.33 5.97
N VAL A 3 9.83 -25.18 6.21
CA VAL A 3 9.25 -24.12 7.04
C VAL A 3 8.15 -23.47 6.20
N ASN A 4 6.89 -23.77 6.54
CA ASN A 4 5.74 -23.00 6.06
C ASN A 4 5.76 -21.64 6.76
N LEU A 5 6.53 -20.71 6.21
CA LEU A 5 6.37 -19.29 6.42
C LEU A 5 5.06 -18.91 5.73
N GLY A 6 4.16 -18.19 6.42
CA GLY A 6 2.84 -17.83 5.87
C GLY A 6 2.92 -17.20 4.47
N ASP A 7 1.81 -17.22 3.74
CA ASP A 7 1.78 -16.81 2.33
C ASP A 7 2.56 -15.50 2.11
N PRO A 8 3.61 -15.51 1.28
CA PRO A 8 4.52 -14.38 1.12
C PRO A 8 3.90 -13.21 0.35
N GLU A 9 2.70 -13.43 -0.20
CA GLU A 9 1.97 -12.49 -1.03
C GLU A 9 0.64 -12.15 -0.37
N PHE A 10 0.40 -10.85 -0.22
CA PHE A 10 -0.92 -10.36 0.15
C PHE A 10 -1.75 -10.14 -1.12
N ARG A 11 -2.93 -10.76 -1.19
CA ARG A 11 -3.89 -10.57 -2.28
C ARG A 11 -4.83 -9.42 -1.95
N ALA A 12 -4.56 -8.24 -2.51
CA ALA A 12 -5.32 -7.03 -2.22
C ALA A 12 -6.75 -7.06 -2.81
N GLY A 13 -6.92 -7.63 -4.01
CA GLY A 13 -8.23 -7.74 -4.64
C GLY A 13 -8.20 -7.67 -6.16
N ARG A 14 -9.37 -7.49 -6.78
CA ARG A 14 -9.47 -7.29 -8.23
C ARG A 14 -9.07 -5.86 -8.59
N VAL A 15 -8.25 -5.73 -9.63
CA VAL A 15 -7.73 -4.43 -10.05
C VAL A 15 -8.80 -3.46 -10.52
N ASP A 16 -9.83 -3.94 -11.22
CA ASP A 16 -10.97 -3.11 -11.67
C ASP A 16 -11.66 -2.41 -10.48
N SER A 17 -11.95 -3.20 -9.45
CA SER A 17 -12.69 -2.75 -8.28
C SER A 17 -11.83 -1.87 -7.36
N LEU A 18 -10.52 -2.15 -7.32
CA LEU A 18 -9.57 -1.35 -6.55
C LEU A 18 -9.28 -0.01 -7.24
N ALA A 19 -9.14 0.02 -8.57
CA ALA A 19 -8.87 1.25 -9.33
C ALA A 19 -10.05 2.21 -9.20
N ASP A 20 -11.28 1.71 -9.40
CA ASP A 20 -12.52 2.46 -9.17
C ASP A 20 -12.59 3.02 -7.74
N ALA A 21 -12.15 2.26 -6.74
CA ALA A 21 -12.13 2.70 -5.35
C ALA A 21 -11.09 3.80 -5.12
N VAL A 22 -9.88 3.66 -5.68
CA VAL A 22 -8.82 4.68 -5.57
C VAL A 22 -9.25 5.99 -6.23
N GLU A 23 -9.83 5.93 -7.42
CA GLU A 23 -10.30 7.13 -8.14
C GLU A 23 -11.38 7.89 -7.34
N ARG A 24 -12.25 7.17 -6.63
CA ARG A 24 -13.41 7.75 -5.94
C ARG A 24 -13.15 8.14 -4.49
N GLU A 25 -12.31 7.37 -3.81
CA GLU A 25 -12.14 7.43 -2.33
C GLU A 25 -10.69 7.70 -1.92
N GLY A 26 -9.74 7.59 -2.86
CA GLY A 26 -8.32 7.74 -2.61
C GLY A 26 -7.61 6.43 -2.24
N PRO A 27 -6.33 6.51 -1.84
CA PRO A 27 -5.50 5.35 -1.52
C PRO A 27 -6.14 4.41 -0.49
N ILE A 28 -5.96 3.10 -0.68
CA ILE A 28 -6.63 2.07 0.11
C ILE A 28 -5.70 1.55 1.21
N PRO A 29 -6.00 1.79 2.50
CA PRO A 29 -5.25 1.19 3.59
C PRO A 29 -5.67 -0.27 3.82
N PHE A 30 -4.70 -1.15 3.93
CA PHE A 30 -4.88 -2.52 4.40
C PHE A 30 -4.15 -2.72 5.73
N SER A 31 -4.88 -3.16 6.75
CA SER A 31 -4.31 -3.40 8.08
C SER A 31 -3.86 -4.84 8.25
N ASP A 32 -2.75 -5.02 8.96
CA ASP A 32 -2.24 -6.32 9.38
C ASP A 32 -2.20 -7.40 8.27
N VAL A 33 -1.55 -7.08 7.15
CA VAL A 33 -1.47 -7.99 6.00
C VAL A 33 -0.50 -9.16 6.20
N ALA A 34 0.19 -9.22 7.35
CA ALA A 34 1.24 -10.21 7.64
C ALA A 34 1.21 -10.79 9.07
N GLY A 35 0.11 -10.64 9.81
CA GLY A 35 -0.10 -11.30 11.10
C GLY A 35 0.58 -10.65 12.33
N GLY A 36 0.72 -9.33 12.34
CA GLY A 36 0.95 -8.53 13.54
C GLY A 36 0.62 -7.04 13.34
N ASP A 37 1.50 -6.32 12.66
CA ASP A 37 1.51 -4.85 12.65
C ASP A 37 1.86 -4.26 11.27
N ARG A 38 1.77 -5.06 10.21
CA ARG A 38 2.12 -4.61 8.86
C ARG A 38 0.89 -4.00 8.21
N ASP A 39 0.74 -2.69 8.40
CA ASP A 39 -0.24 -1.88 7.70
C ASP A 39 0.39 -1.32 6.43
N ILE A 40 -0.28 -1.51 5.29
CA ILE A 40 0.17 -0.99 4.00
C ILE A 40 -0.89 -0.08 3.40
N VAL A 41 -0.49 0.75 2.47
CA VAL A 41 -1.39 1.49 1.57
C VAL A 41 -1.17 0.96 0.16
N VAL A 42 -2.27 0.79 -0.57
CA VAL A 42 -2.26 0.51 -2.00
C VAL A 42 -2.77 1.74 -2.73
N GLN A 43 -2.02 2.18 -3.74
CA GLN A 43 -2.38 3.32 -4.59
C GLN A 43 -2.33 2.91 -6.07
N HIS A 44 -3.20 3.52 -6.85
CA HIS A 44 -3.24 3.43 -8.31
C HIS A 44 -3.11 4.83 -8.92
N LEU A 45 -2.13 5.03 -9.81
CA LEU A 45 -1.91 6.28 -10.54
C LEU A 45 -1.86 6.06 -12.07
N GLY A 46 -2.15 4.84 -12.51
CA GLY A 46 -2.16 4.48 -13.92
C GLY A 46 -3.47 4.83 -14.62
N THR A 47 -3.44 4.89 -15.95
CA THR A 47 -4.65 5.08 -16.77
C THR A 47 -5.36 3.76 -17.10
N GLU A 48 -4.71 2.63 -16.84
CA GLU A 48 -5.26 1.30 -17.06
C GLU A 48 -5.33 0.55 -15.72
N ASP A 49 -6.43 -0.16 -15.46
CA ASP A 49 -6.62 -0.91 -14.21
C ASP A 49 -5.47 -1.88 -13.93
N GLY A 50 -4.79 -2.40 -14.96
CA GLY A 50 -3.70 -3.37 -14.80
C GLY A 50 -2.33 -2.78 -14.47
N GLU A 51 -2.15 -1.47 -14.54
CA GLU A 51 -0.84 -0.80 -14.52
C GLU A 51 -0.81 0.37 -13.54
N GLY A 52 0.38 0.82 -13.11
CA GLY A 52 0.52 2.00 -12.24
C GLY A 52 0.11 1.76 -10.77
N TRP A 53 0.20 0.52 -10.30
CA TRP A 53 0.01 0.16 -8.90
C TRP A 53 1.26 0.39 -8.06
N SER A 54 1.08 0.87 -6.85
CA SER A 54 2.10 0.91 -5.80
C SER A 54 1.53 0.36 -4.49
N ALA A 55 2.40 -0.22 -3.68
CA ALA A 55 2.07 -0.65 -2.34
C ALA A 55 3.24 -0.32 -1.41
N PHE A 56 2.97 0.32 -0.28
CA PHE A 56 4.01 0.78 0.64
C PHE A 56 3.54 0.75 2.09
N ASP A 57 4.47 0.82 3.03
CA ASP A 57 4.13 0.88 4.46
C ASP A 57 3.26 2.11 4.76
N ALA A 58 2.24 1.91 5.59
CA ALA A 58 1.36 2.99 6.04
C ALA A 58 2.02 3.92 7.08
N ARG A 59 3.30 3.70 7.43
CA ARG A 59 4.09 4.52 8.35
C ARG A 59 5.57 4.25 8.19
N VAL A 60 6.39 5.17 8.67
CA VAL A 60 7.85 4.98 8.73
C VAL A 60 8.19 3.80 9.65
N ALA A 61 9.23 3.05 9.29
CA ALA A 61 9.70 1.92 10.09
C ALA A 61 10.01 2.33 11.54
N GLY A 62 9.42 1.62 12.50
CA GLY A 62 9.57 1.88 13.93
C GLY A 62 8.68 2.99 14.49
N ALA A 63 7.91 3.69 13.65
CA ALA A 63 6.89 4.62 14.13
C ALA A 63 5.74 3.87 14.82
N ALA A 64 5.10 4.54 15.79
CA ALA A 64 3.92 4.03 16.45
C ALA A 64 2.73 3.96 15.46
N ARG A 65 1.75 3.09 15.74
CA ARG A 65 0.64 2.83 14.82
C ARG A 65 -0.31 4.04 14.66
N ASP A 66 -0.37 4.93 15.64
CA ASP A 66 -1.08 6.21 15.56
C ASP A 66 -0.38 7.26 14.68
N CYS A 67 0.87 7.00 14.28
CA CYS A 67 1.60 7.77 13.27
C CYS A 67 1.36 7.27 11.84
N ALA A 68 0.26 6.57 11.59
CA ALA A 68 -0.11 6.19 10.23
C ALA A 68 -0.27 7.44 9.36
N ILE A 69 0.30 7.39 8.16
CA ILE A 69 0.24 8.48 7.19
C ILE A 69 -1.21 8.75 6.78
N GLN A 70 -1.52 10.02 6.53
CA GLN A 70 -2.87 10.49 6.23
C GLN A 70 -2.91 11.08 4.82
N TRP A 71 -3.76 10.53 3.96
CA TRP A 71 -4.00 11.08 2.64
C TRP A 71 -4.57 12.51 2.73
N GLN A 72 -3.97 13.43 1.99
CA GLN A 72 -4.38 14.84 1.86
C GLN A 72 -4.92 15.02 0.42
N PRO A 73 -6.24 14.90 0.19
CA PRO A 73 -6.79 14.86 -1.17
C PRO A 73 -6.61 16.16 -1.96
N ASP A 74 -6.56 17.30 -1.28
CA ASP A 74 -6.37 18.61 -1.94
C ASP A 74 -4.93 18.79 -2.48
N ASP A 75 -3.95 18.12 -1.84
CA ASP A 75 -2.53 18.21 -2.19
C ASP A 75 -2.04 16.99 -2.99
N GLU A 76 -2.83 15.92 -3.05
CA GLU A 76 -2.46 14.61 -3.59
C GLU A 76 -1.18 14.03 -2.96
N GLU A 77 -1.05 14.19 -1.64
CA GLU A 77 0.11 13.74 -0.85
C GLU A 77 -0.31 13.01 0.42
N PHE A 78 0.62 12.28 1.03
CA PHE A 78 0.46 11.74 2.38
C PHE A 78 1.19 12.61 3.40
N LEU A 79 0.56 12.84 4.56
CA LEU A 79 1.16 13.50 5.71
C LEU A 79 1.42 12.47 6.82
N ASP A 80 2.65 12.37 7.31
CA ASP A 80 2.92 11.73 8.59
C ASP A 80 2.55 12.71 9.72
N PRO A 81 1.52 12.42 10.53
CA PRO A 81 1.04 13.34 11.55
C PRO A 81 2.01 13.52 12.73
N CYS A 82 2.95 12.59 12.91
CA CYS A 82 3.91 12.62 14.02
C CYS A 82 5.18 13.41 13.68
N SER A 83 5.64 13.37 12.42
CA SER A 83 6.84 14.11 11.99
C SER A 83 6.52 15.39 11.20
N GLY A 84 5.33 15.48 10.61
CA GLY A 84 4.97 16.53 9.65
C GLY A 84 5.58 16.32 8.25
N THR A 85 6.24 15.18 8.02
CA THR A 85 6.82 14.84 6.71
C THR A 85 5.73 14.55 5.71
N ARG A 86 5.91 15.02 4.47
CA ARG A 86 5.02 14.74 3.35
C ARG A 86 5.67 13.73 2.40
N TYR A 87 4.86 12.80 1.91
CA TYR A 87 5.25 11.80 0.92
C TYR A 87 4.36 11.95 -0.32
N PRO A 88 4.90 11.76 -1.54
CA PRO A 88 4.09 11.80 -2.76
C PRO A 88 3.01 10.70 -2.79
N ALA A 89 2.05 10.80 -3.72
CA ALA A 89 0.96 9.84 -3.85
C ALA A 89 1.40 8.38 -4.07
N ASP A 90 2.56 8.15 -4.68
CA ASP A 90 3.12 6.79 -4.86
C ASP A 90 3.87 6.28 -3.62
N GLY A 91 3.92 7.08 -2.55
CA GLY A 91 4.61 6.76 -1.31
C GLY A 91 6.14 6.78 -1.42
N GLU A 92 6.73 7.45 -2.41
CA GLU A 92 8.19 7.60 -2.47
C GLU A 92 8.75 8.12 -1.12
N GLY A 93 9.78 7.46 -0.61
CA GLY A 93 10.36 7.73 0.71
C GLY A 93 9.84 6.80 1.82
N LEU A 94 8.77 6.05 1.57
CA LEU A 94 8.31 4.95 2.42
C LEU A 94 8.87 3.61 1.92
N ARG A 95 8.76 2.58 2.76
CA ARG A 95 9.11 1.22 2.37
C ARG A 95 8.15 0.73 1.28
N GLN A 96 8.68 0.43 0.11
CA GLN A 96 7.91 -0.01 -1.06
C GLN A 96 7.87 -1.54 -1.16
N TYR A 97 6.77 -2.08 -1.64
CA TYR A 97 6.57 -3.50 -1.91
C TYR A 97 6.42 -3.75 -3.40
N GLU A 98 7.03 -4.84 -3.88
CA GLU A 98 6.81 -5.29 -5.25
C GLU A 98 5.35 -5.69 -5.45
N VAL A 99 4.68 -5.10 -6.45
CA VAL A 99 3.32 -5.46 -6.83
C VAL A 99 3.30 -6.20 -8.17
N ARG A 100 2.36 -7.13 -8.32
CA ARG A 100 2.10 -7.85 -9.57
C ARG A 100 0.61 -7.98 -9.81
N VAL A 101 0.20 -7.82 -11.06
CA VAL A 101 -1.15 -8.15 -11.50
C VAL A 101 -1.13 -9.51 -12.19
N THR A 102 -2.02 -10.41 -11.77
CA THR A 102 -2.20 -11.74 -12.37
C THR A 102 -3.66 -12.11 -12.32
N ASP A 103 -4.24 -12.54 -13.44
CA ASP A 103 -5.68 -12.87 -13.53
C ASP A 103 -6.59 -11.73 -12.99
N ARG A 104 -6.23 -10.48 -13.28
CA ARG A 104 -6.86 -9.25 -12.78
C ARG A 104 -6.83 -9.10 -11.25
N GLN A 105 -5.91 -9.77 -10.58
CA GLN A 105 -5.72 -9.70 -9.13
C GLN A 105 -4.43 -8.96 -8.81
N LEU A 106 -4.50 -8.00 -7.90
CA LEU A 106 -3.33 -7.33 -7.35
C LEU A 106 -2.73 -8.18 -6.23
N LEU A 107 -1.47 -8.55 -6.40
CA LEU A 107 -0.64 -9.26 -5.44
C LEU A 107 0.48 -8.35 -4.96
N VAL A 108 0.70 -8.29 -3.65
CA VAL A 108 1.77 -7.51 -3.00
C VAL A 108 2.76 -8.49 -2.37
N ASP A 109 4.03 -8.44 -2.76
CA ASP A 109 5.08 -9.30 -2.19
C ASP A 109 5.61 -8.69 -0.88
N LEU A 110 5.26 -9.30 0.25
CA LEU A 110 5.61 -8.79 1.58
C LEU A 110 7.05 -9.11 2.01
N ARG A 111 7.80 -9.88 1.22
CA ARG A 111 9.20 -10.23 1.52
C ARG A 111 10.17 -9.16 1.06
N ARG A 112 9.80 -8.39 0.05
CA ARG A 112 10.66 -7.40 -0.59
C ARG A 112 10.13 -6.00 -0.33
N GLY A 113 10.84 -5.32 0.55
CA GLY A 113 10.82 -3.89 0.79
C GLY A 113 12.00 -3.51 1.63
#